data_AF-A0A0M2VEW1-F1
#
_entry.id   AF-A0A0M2VEW1-F1
#
_cell.length_a   1.000
_cell.length_b   1.000
_cell.length_c   1.000
_cell.angle_alpha   90.00
_cell.angle_beta   90.00
_cell.angle_gamma   90.00
#
_symmetry.space_group_name_H-M   'P 1'
#
loop_
_entity.id
_entity.type
_entity.pdbx_description
1 polymer ?
#
loop_
_entity_poly.entity_id
_entity_poly.type
_entity_poly.pdbx_seq_one_letter_code
_entity_poly.pdbx_strand_id
1 'polypeptide(L)' 'MSQATITSKGQVTIPAIVRNAMKVGAGDKLEFIELTDGRYEVIAVTREVKTLKGFLKSNKTVSIEEMNSAISEAASK' A
#
# COMPACT_ATOMS: atom_id res chain seq x y z
N MET A 1 -15.65 19.13 -11.76
CA MET A 1 -15.75 18.62 -10.38
C MET A 1 -16.26 17.20 -10.43
N SER A 2 -15.60 16.25 -9.75
CA SER A 2 -16.08 14.86 -9.65
C SER A 2 -16.77 14.67 -8.31
N GLN A 3 -18.07 14.40 -8.33
CA GLN A 3 -18.85 14.00 -7.16
C GLN A 3 -19.41 12.60 -7.38
N ALA A 4 -19.77 11.92 -6.29
CA ALA A 4 -20.38 10.61 -6.34
C ALA A 4 -21.61 10.59 -5.43
N THR A 5 -22.64 9.84 -5.84
CA THR A 5 -23.85 9.64 -5.06
C THR A 5 -23.85 8.23 -4.49
N ILE A 6 -24.25 8.10 -3.22
CA ILE A 6 -24.44 6.80 -2.58
C ILE A 6 -25.73 6.19 -3.13
N THR A 7 -25.65 4.96 -3.63
CA THR A 7 -26.84 4.23 -4.12
C THR A 7 -27.72 3.81 -2.95
N SER A 8 -28.96 3.38 -3.22
CA SER A 8 -29.86 2.83 -2.19
C SER A 8 -29.29 1.60 -1.47
N LYS A 9 -28.29 0.93 -2.06
CA LYS A 9 -27.57 -0.20 -1.47
C LYS A 9 -26.34 0.22 -0.66
N GLY A 10 -26.12 1.52 -0.47
CA GLY A 10 -24.97 2.04 0.27
C GLY A 10 -23.65 2.03 -0.52
N GLN A 11 -23.67 1.83 -1.84
CA GLN A 11 -22.45 1.80 -2.64
C GLN A 11 -22.11 3.21 -3.16
N VAL A 12 -20.84 3.60 -3.11
CA VAL A 12 -20.33 4.81 -3.78
C VAL A 12 -19.55 4.42 -5.03
N THR A 13 -19.83 5.08 -6.15
CA THR A 13 -19.08 4.85 -7.39
C THR A 13 -17.99 5.89 -7.52
N ILE A 14 -16.74 5.47 -7.68
CA ILE A 14 -15.64 6.40 -7.95
C ILE A 14 -15.71 6.83 -9.42
N PRO A 15 -15.84 8.14 -9.72
CA PRO A 15 -15.91 8.62 -11.10
C PRO A 15 -14.69 8.24 -11.93
N ALA A 16 -14.87 8.03 -13.23
CA ALA A 16 -13.81 7.51 -14.12
C ALA A 16 -12.51 8.33 -14.07
N ILE A 17 -12.63 9.66 -14.04
CA ILE A 17 -11.47 10.58 -13.94
C ILE A 17 -10.66 10.31 -12.66
N VAL A 18 -11.35 10.09 -11.53
CA VAL A 18 -10.71 9.81 -10.24
C VAL A 18 -10.07 8.42 -10.24
N ARG A 19 -10.75 7.38 -10.73
CA ARG A 19 -10.17 6.02 -10.84
C ARG A 19 -8.90 6.01 -11.67
N ASN A 20 -8.91 6.70 -12.82
CA ASN A 20 -7.76 6.79 -13.71
C ASN A 20 -6.58 7.50 -13.03
N ALA A 21 -6.84 8.59 -12.31
CA ALA A 21 -5.81 9.31 -11.55
C ALA A 21 -5.22 8.46 -10.42
N MET A 22 -6.06 7.69 -9.73
CA MET A 22 -5.64 6.77 -8.67
C MET A 22 -5.00 5.47 -9.20
N LYS A 23 -5.10 5.21 -10.51
CA LYS A 23 -4.67 3.97 -11.18
C LYS A 23 -5.28 2.71 -10.56
N VAL A 24 -6.56 2.77 -10.22
CA VAL A 24 -7.31 1.65 -9.63
C VAL A 24 -8.31 1.04 -10.61
N GLY A 25 -8.44 -0.28 -10.56
CA GLY A 25 -9.34 -1.10 -11.38
C GLY A 25 -10.18 -2.07 -10.54
N ALA A 26 -10.84 -2.99 -11.23
CA ALA A 26 -11.63 -4.04 -10.57
C ALA A 26 -10.70 -4.99 -9.80
N GLY A 27 -11.05 -5.26 -8.53
CA GLY A 27 -10.25 -6.11 -7.64
C GLY A 27 -9.23 -5.37 -6.78
N ASP A 28 -8.93 -4.10 -7.10
CA ASP A 28 -8.10 -3.26 -6.24
C ASP A 28 -8.84 -2.88 -4.96
N LYS A 29 -8.07 -2.82 -3.88
CA LYS A 29 -8.59 -2.43 -2.56
C LYS A 29 -8.35 -0.94 -2.36
N LEU A 30 -9.30 -0.31 -1.66
CA LEU A 30 -9.19 1.07 -1.20
C LEU A 30 -9.26 1.07 0.31
N GLU A 31 -8.45 1.90 0.93
CA GLU A 31 -8.48 2.15 2.36
C GLU A 31 -9.05 3.53 2.64
N PHE A 32 -9.97 3.61 3.59
CA PHE A 32 -10.57 4.84 4.06
C PHE A 32 -9.94 5.18 5.41
N ILE A 33 -9.17 6.25 5.45
CA ILE A 33 -8.49 6.70 6.65
C ILE A 33 -9.25 7.91 7.18
N GLU A 34 -9.75 7.82 8.41
CA GLU A 34 -10.33 8.97 9.08
C GLU A 34 -9.22 9.96 9.44
N LEU A 35 -9.41 11.21 9.02
CA LEU A 35 -8.61 12.33 9.44
C LEU A 35 -9.28 12.97 10.67
N THR A 36 -9.41 14.30 10.68
CA THR A 36 -10.18 15.02 11.70
C THR A 36 -11.54 15.40 11.16
N ASP A 37 -12.52 15.48 12.07
CA ASP A 37 -13.83 16.09 11.83
C ASP A 37 -14.66 15.38 10.76
N GLY A 38 -14.64 14.05 10.76
CA GLY A 38 -15.43 13.23 9.83
C GLY A 38 -14.96 13.30 8.37
N ARG A 39 -13.78 13.87 8.11
CA ARG A 39 -13.12 13.81 6.81
C ARG A 39 -12.38 12.50 6.67
N TYR A 40 -12.53 11.88 5.51
CA TYR A 40 -11.81 10.66 5.16
C TYR A 40 -10.90 10.91 3.97
N GLU A 41 -9.70 10.36 4.04
CA GLU A 41 -8.81 10.20 2.89
C GLU A 41 -8.98 8.80 2.30
N VAL A 42 -8.97 8.69 0.98
CA VAL A 42 -9.09 7.41 0.27
C VAL A 42 -7.78 7.09 -0.43
N ILE A 43 -7.18 5.98 -0.05
CA ILE A 43 -5.88 5.55 -0.58
C ILE A 43 -6.03 4.23 -1.33
N ALA A 44 -5.36 4.14 -2.47
CA ALA A 44 -5.31 2.92 -3.25
C ALA A 44 -4.30 1.93 -2.65
N VAL A 45 -4.80 0.79 -2.14
CA VAL A 45 -3.96 -0.32 -1.67
C VAL A 45 -3.56 -1.16 -2.88
N THR A 46 -2.72 -0.59 -3.73
CA THR A 46 -2.39 -1.14 -5.06
C THR A 46 -1.41 -2.31 -5.03
N ARG A 47 -0.80 -2.63 -3.88
CA ARG A 47 0.20 -3.71 -3.79
C ARG A 47 0.08 -4.45 -2.46
N GLU A 48 -0.21 -5.75 -2.53
CA GLU A 48 -0.09 -6.61 -1.35
C GLU A 48 1.39 -6.87 -1.05
N VAL A 49 1.81 -6.74 0.22
CA VAL A 49 3.20 -7.04 0.63
C VAL A 49 3.63 -8.47 0.22
N LYS A 50 2.68 -9.41 0.13
CA LYS A 50 2.92 -10.77 -0.36
C LYS A 50 3.48 -10.80 -1.79
N THR A 51 3.20 -9.82 -2.63
CA THR A 51 3.78 -9.74 -3.98
C THR A 51 5.27 -9.43 -3.97
N LEU A 52 5.84 -8.97 -2.84
CA LEU A 52 7.28 -8.78 -2.67
C LEU A 52 8.02 -10.09 -2.34
N LYS A 53 7.30 -11.16 -2.01
CA LYS A 53 7.92 -12.45 -1.68
C LYS A 53 8.68 -12.98 -2.90
N GLY A 54 9.98 -13.24 -2.71
CA GLY A 54 10.86 -13.73 -3.78
C GLY A 54 11.40 -12.64 -4.73
N PHE A 55 11.08 -11.36 -4.48
CA PHE A 55 11.62 -10.24 -5.24
C PHE A 55 13.14 -10.07 -5.02
N LEU A 56 13.59 -10.21 -3.78
CA LEU A 56 15.01 -10.22 -3.44
C LEU A 56 15.55 -11.65 -3.60
N LYS A 57 16.51 -11.82 -4.51
CA LYS A 57 17.26 -13.06 -4.68
C LYS A 57 18.66 -12.87 -4.11
N SER A 58 19.09 -13.77 -3.25
CA SER A 58 20.48 -13.85 -2.79
C SER A 58 21.04 -15.22 -3.11
N ASN A 59 22.27 -15.24 -3.63
CA ASN A 59 23.03 -16.47 -3.86
C ASN A 59 23.96 -16.78 -2.69
N LYS A 60 24.02 -15.89 -1.68
CA LYS A 60 24.87 -16.01 -0.50
C LYS A 60 23.99 -16.31 0.72
N THR A 61 24.26 -17.44 1.35
CA THR A 61 23.79 -17.74 2.71
C THR A 61 24.83 -17.19 3.68
N VAL A 62 24.39 -16.48 4.72
CA VAL A 62 25.24 -15.97 5.80
C VAL A 62 24.80 -16.55 7.13
N SER A 63 25.73 -16.69 8.07
CA SER A 63 25.42 -17.11 9.43
C SER A 63 24.81 -15.95 10.24
N ILE A 64 24.18 -16.28 11.37
CA ILE A 64 23.63 -15.26 12.28
C ILE A 64 24.77 -14.40 12.86
N GLU A 65 25.94 -14.99 13.09
CA GLU A 65 27.13 -14.31 13.60
C GLU A 65 27.66 -13.28 12.60
N GLU A 66 27.70 -13.62 11.31
CA GLU A 66 28.07 -12.68 10.24
C GLU A 66 27.07 -11.51 10.16
N MET A 67 25.76 -11.80 10.31
CA MET A 67 24.71 -10.78 10.32
C MET A 67 24.86 -9.81 11.49
N ASN A 68 25.07 -10.35 12.70
CA ASN A 68 25.24 -9.54 13.91
C ASN A 68 26.51 -8.69 13.85
N SER A 69 27.61 -9.23 13.30
CA SER A 69 28.85 -8.48 13.12
C SER A 69 28.66 -7.29 12.18
N ALA A 70 27.99 -7.50 11.04
CA ALA A 70 27.69 -6.44 10.09
C ALA A 70 26.77 -5.34 10.68
N ILE A 71 25.78 -5.72 11.50
CA ILE A 71 24.91 -4.76 12.21
C ILE A 71 25.73 -3.91 13.18
N SER A 72 26.61 -4.52 13.96
CA SER A 72 27.48 -3.82 14.93
C SER A 72 28.45 -2.85 14.24
N GLU A 73 29.09 -3.28 13.16
CA GLU A 73 29.98 -2.42 12.35
C GLU A 73 29.24 -1.24 11.72
N ALA A 74 28.01 -1.45 11.24
CA ALA A 74 27.20 -0.38 10.66
C ALA A 74 26.69 0.62 11.71
N ALA A 75 26.39 0.17 12.93
CA ALA A 75 25.89 1.02 14.01
C ALA A 75 26.97 1.81 14.75
N SER A 76 28.24 1.40 14.61
CA SER A 76 29.40 2.09 15.21
C SER A 76 30.01 3.16 14.29
N LYS A 77 29.38 3.41 13.14
CA LYS A 77 29.77 4.39 12.12
C LYS A 77 28.82 5.58 12.14
#